data_AF-A0A4D6M653-F1
#
_entry.id   AF-A0A4D6M653-F1
#
_cell.length_a   1.000
_cell.length_b   1.000
_cell.length_c   1.000
_cell.angle_alpha   90.00
_cell.angle_beta   90.00
_cell.angle_gamma   90.00
#
_symmetry.space_group_name_H-M   'P 1'
#
loop_
_entity.id
_entity.type
_entity.pdbx_description
1 polymer ?
#
loop_
_entity_poly.entity_id
_entity_poly.type
_entity_poly.pdbx_seq_one_letter_code
_entity_poly.pdbx_strand_id
1 'polypeptide(L)'
;MRFHLALFLLLASVQANLSQEIEHGSLLVDGAQIKAETGDNFICATIDWWPHDKCDYNHCPWGYSSVVNLDLSRPFLAKAIQGVCIFALLLTQAIEDTTWRFFARPGMFTHDKMG
;
A
#
# COMPACT_ATOMS: atom_id res chain seq x y z
N MET A 1 -2.82 44.55 -36.99
CA MET A 1 -4.13 44.48 -36.29
C MET A 1 -4.93 43.23 -36.63
N ARG A 2 -5.06 42.80 -37.91
CA ARG A 2 -5.78 41.55 -38.27
C ARG A 2 -5.14 40.24 -37.77
N PHE A 3 -3.81 40.15 -37.75
CA PHE A 3 -3.10 38.94 -37.29
C PHE A 3 -3.26 38.67 -35.79
N HIS A 4 -3.17 39.71 -34.95
CA HIS A 4 -3.42 39.60 -33.51
C HIS A 4 -4.87 39.19 -33.22
N LEU A 5 -5.82 39.64 -34.02
CA LEU A 5 -7.23 39.26 -33.90
C LEU A 5 -7.42 37.77 -34.24
N ALA A 6 -6.79 37.28 -35.31
CA ALA A 6 -6.83 35.87 -35.68
C ALA A 6 -6.14 34.98 -34.63
N LEU A 7 -5.00 35.40 -34.10
CA LEU A 7 -4.28 34.69 -33.04
C LEU A 7 -5.10 34.63 -31.74
N PHE A 8 -5.76 35.73 -31.38
CA PHE A 8 -6.64 35.78 -30.20
C PHE A 8 -7.83 34.82 -30.35
N LEU A 9 -8.45 34.75 -31.54
CA LEU A 9 -9.53 33.81 -31.84
C LEU A 9 -9.05 32.34 -31.80
N LEU A 10 -7.83 32.07 -32.27
CA LEU A 10 -7.22 30.73 -32.22
C LEU A 10 -6.89 30.29 -30.78
N LEU A 11 -6.36 31.20 -29.96
CA LEU A 11 -6.10 30.93 -28.55
C LEU A 11 -7.39 30.68 -27.76
N ALA A 12 -8.44 31.47 -28.04
CA ALA A 12 -9.75 31.30 -27.40
C ALA A 12 -10.42 29.96 -27.76
N SER A 13 -10.27 29.47 -29.01
CA SER A 13 -10.85 28.19 -29.41
C SER A 13 -10.11 26.99 -28.82
N VAL A 14 -8.79 27.09 -28.61
CA VAL A 14 -8.00 26.04 -27.93
C VAL A 14 -8.44 25.87 -26.47
N GLN A 15 -8.76 26.97 -25.77
CA GLN A 15 -9.24 26.92 -24.39
C GLN A 15 -10.62 26.26 -24.25
N ALA A 16 -11.49 26.38 -25.25
CA ALA A 16 -12.83 25.79 -25.22
C ALA A 16 -12.84 24.26 -25.41
N ASN A 17 -11.80 23.69 -26.04
CA ASN A 17 -11.72 22.26 -26.33
C ASN A 17 -10.94 21.46 -25.27
N LEU A 18 -10.30 22.14 -24.31
CA LEU A 18 -9.52 21.53 -23.23
C LEU A 18 -10.32 21.46 -21.91
N SER A 19 -11.64 21.35 -21.98
CA SER A 19 -12.47 21.06 -20.81
C SER A 19 -12.71 19.55 -20.76
N GLN A 20 -12.15 18.87 -19.78
CA GLN A 20 -12.54 17.49 -19.50
C GLN A 20 -13.97 17.46 -18.95
N GLU A 21 -14.78 16.56 -19.48
CA GLU A 21 -16.08 16.23 -18.91
C GLU A 21 -15.85 15.57 -17.54
N ILE A 22 -16.44 16.15 -16.50
CA ILE A 22 -16.39 15.60 -15.14
C ILE A 22 -17.49 14.54 -15.08
N GLU A 23 -17.09 13.27 -15.10
CA GLU A 23 -18.00 12.14 -14.86
C GLU A 23 -18.48 12.17 -13.40
N HIS A 24 -19.80 12.27 -13.22
CA HIS A 24 -20.42 12.29 -11.90
C HIS A 24 -20.88 10.87 -11.52
N GLY A 25 -20.17 10.25 -10.57
CA GLY A 25 -20.62 8.99 -9.95
C GLY A 25 -21.64 9.24 -8.85
N SER A 26 -22.65 8.38 -8.72
CA SER A 26 -23.52 8.33 -7.55
C SER A 26 -23.25 7.07 -6.74
N LEU A 27 -23.12 7.22 -5.41
CA LEU A 27 -22.90 6.13 -4.47
C LEU A 27 -24.01 6.15 -3.42
N LEU A 28 -24.74 5.04 -3.27
CA LEU A 28 -25.73 4.84 -2.21
C LEU A 28 -25.15 3.90 -1.16
N VAL A 29 -25.07 4.35 0.09
CA VAL A 29 -24.61 3.54 1.23
C VAL A 29 -25.83 3.12 2.05
N ASP A 30 -26.16 1.82 2.04
CA ASP A 30 -27.18 1.24 2.92
C ASP A 30 -26.56 0.89 4.28
N GLY A 31 -26.86 1.70 5.31
CA GLY A 31 -26.41 1.47 6.69
C GLY A 31 -27.34 0.60 7.52
N ALA A 32 -28.49 0.17 7.00
CA ALA A 32 -29.45 -0.65 7.76
C ALA A 32 -29.11 -2.14 7.74
N GLN A 33 -28.22 -2.57 6.84
CA GLN A 33 -27.83 -3.97 6.66
C GLN A 33 -26.31 -4.13 6.76
N ILE A 34 -25.85 -4.90 7.75
CA ILE A 34 -24.45 -5.34 7.82
C ILE A 34 -24.24 -6.42 6.75
N LYS A 35 -23.32 -6.18 5.81
CA LYS A 35 -22.96 -7.17 4.77
C LYS A 35 -21.75 -8.03 5.16
N ALA A 36 -20.84 -7.48 5.95
CA ALA A 36 -19.67 -8.16 6.49
C ALA A 36 -19.13 -7.37 7.68
N GLU A 37 -18.40 -8.06 8.56
CA GLU A 37 -17.60 -7.43 9.61
C GLU A 37 -16.13 -7.50 9.23
N THR A 38 -15.45 -6.37 9.40
CA THR A 38 -14.01 -6.28 9.20
C THR A 38 -13.31 -6.74 10.49
N GLY A 39 -12.49 -7.77 10.41
CA GLY A 39 -11.73 -8.24 11.57
C GLY A 39 -10.70 -7.22 12.06
N ASP A 40 -10.35 -7.28 13.35
CA ASP A 40 -9.42 -6.34 14.01
C ASP A 40 -8.05 -6.21 13.32
N ASN A 41 -7.68 -7.23 12.53
CA ASN A 41 -6.42 -7.31 11.79
C ASN A 41 -6.59 -7.09 10.28
N PHE A 42 -7.56 -6.29 9.85
CA PHE A 42 -7.80 -6.10 8.42
C PHE A 42 -6.71 -5.27 7.71
N ILE A 43 -6.10 -4.32 8.41
CA ILE A 43 -4.98 -3.51 7.88
C ILE A 43 -3.69 -4.08 8.45
N CYS A 44 -2.99 -4.93 7.71
CA CYS A 44 -1.66 -5.41 8.11
C CYS A 44 -0.63 -5.03 7.03
N ALA A 45 0.61 -4.78 7.47
CA ALA A 45 1.76 -4.61 6.59
C ALA A 45 2.63 -5.88 6.59
N THR A 46 3.22 -6.19 5.44
CA THR A 46 4.20 -7.27 5.27
C THR A 46 5.53 -6.68 4.86
N ILE A 47 6.63 -7.17 5.43
CA ILE A 47 7.98 -6.87 4.98
C ILE A 47 8.76 -8.15 4.88
N ASP A 48 9.57 -8.25 3.83
CA ASP A 48 10.35 -9.42 3.54
C ASP A 48 11.61 -9.53 4.41
N TRP A 49 12.02 -10.79 4.65
CA TRP A 49 13.30 -11.11 5.25
C TRP A 49 14.31 -11.50 4.16
N TRP A 50 14.90 -10.50 3.51
CA TRP A 50 16.00 -10.69 2.57
C TRP A 50 17.18 -9.77 2.90
N PRO A 51 18.42 -10.23 2.78
CA PRO A 51 19.58 -9.35 2.92
C PRO A 51 19.63 -8.37 1.73
N HIS A 52 20.26 -7.21 1.94
CA HIS A 52 20.18 -6.10 0.97
C HIS A 52 20.90 -6.36 -0.35
N ASP A 53 21.84 -7.28 -0.32
CA ASP A 53 22.66 -7.76 -1.43
C ASP A 53 22.04 -8.96 -2.16
N LYS A 54 20.86 -9.43 -1.72
CA LYS A 54 20.09 -10.45 -2.43
C LYS A 54 19.64 -9.91 -3.78
N CYS A 55 20.15 -10.53 -4.84
CA CYS A 55 19.76 -10.25 -6.21
C CYS A 55 19.42 -11.55 -6.93
N ASP A 56 18.25 -11.60 -7.56
CA ASP A 56 17.80 -12.71 -8.37
C ASP A 56 17.67 -12.23 -9.82
N TYR A 57 18.20 -13.00 -10.78
CA TYR A 57 18.17 -12.67 -12.21
C TYR A 57 18.70 -11.26 -12.55
N ASN A 58 19.81 -10.84 -11.92
CA ASN A 58 20.39 -9.49 -12.03
C ASN A 58 19.44 -8.36 -11.58
N HIS A 59 18.40 -8.67 -10.82
CA HIS A 59 17.51 -7.69 -10.17
C HIS A 59 17.67 -7.77 -8.66
N CYS A 60 17.82 -6.63 -7.98
CA CYS A 60 17.92 -6.54 -6.53
C CYS A 60 16.70 -5.77 -5.97
N PRO A 61 15.53 -6.42 -5.86
CA PRO A 61 14.27 -5.71 -5.57
C PRO A 61 14.19 -5.17 -4.14
N TRP A 62 14.89 -5.79 -3.19
CA TRP A 62 14.76 -5.45 -1.77
C TRP A 62 15.67 -4.30 -1.33
N GLY A 63 16.93 -4.25 -1.75
CA GLY A 63 17.88 -3.27 -1.23
C GLY A 63 17.81 -3.17 0.31
N TYR A 64 17.71 -1.95 0.85
CA TYR A 64 17.59 -1.74 2.31
C TYR A 64 16.15 -1.76 2.87
N SER A 65 15.16 -2.24 2.11
CA SER A 65 13.75 -2.20 2.51
C SER A 65 13.28 -3.41 3.34
N SER A 66 14.15 -4.40 3.55
CA SER A 66 13.85 -5.63 4.29
C SER A 66 13.93 -5.48 5.81
N VAL A 67 13.35 -6.44 6.53
CA VAL A 67 13.30 -6.43 8.01
C VAL A 67 14.68 -6.36 8.64
N VAL A 68 15.71 -6.93 7.99
CA VAL A 68 17.08 -6.96 8.52
C VAL A 68 17.76 -5.60 8.52
N ASN A 69 17.25 -4.64 7.74
CA ASN A 69 17.74 -3.27 7.69
C ASN A 69 16.80 -2.27 8.41
N LEU A 70 15.71 -2.76 9.01
CA LEU A 70 14.70 -1.94 9.62
C LEU A 70 15.12 -1.49 11.03
N ASP A 71 15.18 -0.18 11.24
CA ASP A 71 15.49 0.41 12.54
C ASP A 71 14.22 0.54 13.40
N LEU A 72 13.95 -0.49 14.20
CA LEU A 72 12.80 -0.55 15.12
C LEU A 72 12.86 0.50 16.24
N SER A 73 14.01 1.16 16.47
CA SER A 73 14.14 2.18 17.50
C SER A 73 13.55 3.54 17.07
N ARG A 74 13.19 3.70 15.79
CA ARG A 74 12.67 4.96 15.28
C ARG A 74 11.28 5.25 15.83
N PRO A 75 11.07 6.42 16.48
CA PRO A 75 9.78 6.76 17.07
C PRO A 75 8.65 6.85 16.04
N PHE A 76 8.97 7.25 14.80
CA PHE A 76 8.00 7.30 13.70
C PHE A 76 7.52 5.90 13.31
N LEU A 77 8.42 4.92 13.20
CA LEU A 77 8.07 3.56 12.86
C LEU A 77 7.24 2.91 13.97
N ALA A 78 7.61 3.13 15.23
CA ALA A 78 6.82 2.66 16.37
C ALA A 78 5.38 3.21 16.35
N LYS A 79 5.20 4.47 15.95
CA LYS A 79 3.87 5.09 15.80
C LYS A 79 3.10 4.55 14.60
N ALA A 80 3.78 4.31 13.49
CA ALA A 80 3.15 3.68 12.32
C ALA A 80 2.68 2.25 12.64
N ILE A 81 3.49 1.47 13.35
CA ILE A 81 3.15 0.09 13.78
C ILE A 81 1.98 0.08 14.77
N GLN A 82 1.83 1.10 15.62
CA GLN A 82 0.68 1.22 16.53
C GLN A 82 -0.67 1.36 15.79
N GLY A 83 -0.67 1.90 14.57
CA GLY A 83 -1.88 2.18 13.79
C GLY A 83 -2.28 1.08 12.80
N VAL A 84 -1.49 0.01 12.68
CA VAL A 84 -1.78 -1.13 11.81
C VAL A 84 -1.81 -2.41 12.64
N CYS A 85 -2.56 -3.42 12.20
CA CYS A 85 -2.32 -4.77 12.68
C CYS A 85 -0.85 -5.09 12.45
N ILE A 86 -0.27 -5.69 13.49
CA ILE A 86 1.13 -6.05 13.53
C ILE A 86 1.59 -6.70 12.24
N PHE A 87 2.74 -6.18 11.83
CA PHE A 87 3.69 -6.70 10.90
C PHE A 87 3.64 -8.23 10.79
N ALA A 88 3.05 -8.72 9.69
CA ALA A 88 3.24 -10.09 9.31
C ALA A 88 4.64 -10.18 8.71
N LEU A 89 5.61 -10.60 9.52
CA LEU A 89 6.90 -11.03 9.00
C LEU A 89 6.66 -12.32 8.23
N LEU A 90 6.53 -12.20 6.91
CA LEU A 90 6.46 -13.33 6.01
C LEU A 90 7.88 -13.88 5.85
N LEU A 91 8.21 -14.90 6.65
CA LEU A 91 9.38 -15.73 6.39
C LEU A 91 9.06 -16.65 5.21
N THR A 92 9.03 -16.12 3.99
CA THR A 92 8.96 -16.96 2.80
C THR A 92 10.34 -17.55 2.56
N GLN A 93 10.56 -18.77 3.06
CA GLN A 93 11.46 -19.69 2.38
C GLN A 93 10.59 -20.42 1.36
N ALA A 94 10.85 -20.20 0.07
CA ALA A 94 10.22 -20.96 -0.99
C ALA A 94 10.65 -22.42 -0.84
N ILE A 95 9.68 -23.29 -0.51
CA ILE A 95 9.50 -24.71 -0.86
C ILE A 95 8.63 -25.29 0.27
N GLU A 96 7.43 -25.75 -0.12
CA GLU A 96 6.39 -26.39 0.69
C GLU A 96 5.35 -25.43 1.32
N ASP A 97 4.07 -25.79 1.13
CA ASP A 97 2.82 -25.05 1.38
C ASP A 97 2.55 -24.68 2.86
N THR A 98 3.51 -24.06 3.55
CA THR A 98 3.30 -23.57 4.92
C THR A 98 3.80 -22.14 5.06
N THR A 99 2.91 -21.18 4.83
CA THR A 99 3.20 -19.77 5.15
C THR A 99 3.15 -19.61 6.68
N TRP A 100 4.32 -19.52 7.32
CA TRP A 100 4.39 -19.19 8.74
C TRP A 100 4.16 -17.69 8.94
N ARG A 101 2.95 -17.31 9.37
CA ARG A 101 2.65 -15.95 9.82
C ARG A 101 3.01 -15.83 11.30
N PHE A 102 4.09 -15.10 11.60
CA PHE A 102 4.41 -14.72 12.97
C PHE A 102 3.63 -13.44 13.32
N PHE A 103 2.63 -13.57 14.19
CA PHE A 103 1.91 -12.43 14.76
C PHE A 103 2.60 -12.00 16.06
N ALA A 104 3.32 -10.89 16.04
CA ALA A 104 3.86 -10.27 17.25
C ALA A 104 2.81 -9.34 17.90
N ARG A 105 1.76 -9.86 18.56
CA ARG A 105 0.85 -8.98 19.33
C ARG A 105 1.64 -8.21 20.40
N PRO A 106 1.28 -6.95 20.74
CA PRO A 106 1.93 -6.27 21.84
C PRO A 106 1.45 -7.00 23.10
N GLY A 107 2.31 -7.84 23.68
CA GLY A 107 2.03 -8.60 24.90
C GLY A 107 1.59 -10.07 24.73
N MET A 108 1.60 -10.66 23.54
CA MET A 108 1.23 -12.09 23.40
C MET A 108 1.89 -12.71 22.17
N PHE A 109 3.01 -13.42 22.36
CA PHE A 109 3.57 -14.33 21.37
C PHE A 109 2.70 -15.60 21.35
N THR A 110 1.72 -15.68 20.46
CA THR A 110 0.97 -16.93 20.22
C THR A 110 1.34 -17.48 18.86
N HIS A 111 1.83 -18.72 18.86
CA HIS A 111 1.99 -19.53 17.65
C HIS A 111 0.63 -20.13 17.30
N ASP A 112 -0.11 -19.51 16.37
CA ASP A 112 -1.27 -20.15 15.77
C ASP A 112 -0.88 -20.75 14.41
N LYS A 113 -0.98 -22.07 14.30
CA LYS A 113 -1.00 -22.74 13.00
C LYS A 113 -2.39 -22.53 12.40
N MET A 114 -2.50 -21.77 11.32
CA MET A 114 -3.69 -21.83 10.46
C MET A 114 -3.55 -23.04 9.55
N GLY A 115 -4.50 -23.97 9.66
CA GLY A 115 -4.63 -25.13 8.78
C GLY A 115 -5.28 -24.78 7.45
#